data_AF-A0A915DYR5-F1
#
_entry.id   AF-A0A915DYR5-F1
#
_cell.length_a   1.000
_cell.length_b   1.000
_cell.length_c   1.000
_cell.angle_alpha   90.00
_cell.angle_beta   90.00
_cell.angle_gamma   90.00
#
_symmetry.space_group_name_H-M   'P 1'
#
loop_
_entity.id
_entity.type
_entity.pdbx_description
1 polymer ?
#
loop_
_entity_poly.entity_id
_entity_poly.type
_entity_poly.pdbx_seq_one_letter_code
_entity_poly.pdbx_strand_id
1 'polypeptide(L)'
;MLEVESVIDTVNHDIEHGNDQTKEGYNFLVFGFRFAEDSLQDFYKTKTAIDNQIQILSSIFLLFQRVVQRFDQMHAFFDSQIRATIKRRKHEAETNATRDEDDTYFIDAFLQEIEHRKKANDSGLEDHILILITLRGLCPDLFVAGQETTSNTIRFLILYMMVYPDIQAKMQEELDRVIGDNEGTKRISLADKAKLPYTNAVINETQRFCNLLPLNLIHRTTENVECGGSK
;
A
#
# COMPACT_ATOMS: atom_id res chain seq x y z
N MET A 1 -13.72 -16.08 24.22
CA MET A 1 -14.67 -15.86 23.12
C MET A 1 -16.01 -15.35 23.64
N LEU A 2 -16.60 -15.97 24.67
CA LEU A 2 -17.85 -15.52 25.30
C LEU A 2 -17.76 -14.19 26.10
N GLU A 3 -16.57 -13.79 26.58
CA GLU A 3 -16.41 -12.50 27.29
C GLU A 3 -16.24 -11.30 26.34
N VAL A 4 -15.86 -11.52 25.08
CA VAL A 4 -15.67 -10.44 24.10
C VAL A 4 -17.00 -10.05 23.46
N GLU A 5 -17.87 -11.03 23.17
CA GLU A 5 -19.24 -10.77 22.72
C GLU A 5 -20.06 -10.02 23.78
N SER A 6 -19.90 -10.35 25.06
CA SER A 6 -20.56 -9.65 26.17
C SER A 6 -20.15 -8.18 26.30
N VAL A 7 -18.88 -7.85 26.05
CA VAL A 7 -18.39 -6.45 26.06
C VAL A 7 -18.88 -5.71 24.82
N ILE A 8 -18.91 -6.37 23.66
CA ILE A 8 -19.45 -5.80 22.41
C ILE A 8 -20.96 -5.53 22.54
N ASP A 9 -21.72 -6.43 23.16
CA ASP A 9 -23.16 -6.26 23.40
C ASP A 9 -23.45 -5.15 24.41
N THR A 10 -22.60 -4.99 25.43
CA THR A 10 -22.71 -3.89 26.40
C THR A 10 -22.41 -2.54 25.74
N VAL A 11 -21.40 -2.49 24.86
CA VAL A 11 -21.06 -1.27 24.08
C VAL A 11 -22.11 -0.96 23.02
N ASN A 12 -22.70 -1.98 22.37
CA ASN A 12 -23.81 -1.79 21.42
C ASN A 12 -25.08 -1.29 22.11
N HIS A 13 -25.37 -1.78 23.33
CA HIS A 13 -26.50 -1.31 24.14
C HIS A 13 -26.35 0.17 24.52
N ASP A 14 -25.14 0.59 24.91
CA ASP A 14 -24.81 1.99 25.23
C ASP A 14 -24.82 2.91 23.99
N ILE A 15 -24.51 2.39 22.79
CA ILE A 15 -24.62 3.13 21.52
C ILE A 15 -26.08 3.34 21.12
N GLU A 16 -26.95 2.35 21.32
CA GLU A 16 -28.38 2.49 21.02
C GLU A 16 -29.07 3.46 21.99
N HIS A 17 -28.67 3.48 23.27
CA HIS A 17 -29.35 4.23 24.34
C HIS A 17 -28.60 5.50 24.78
N GLY A 18 -27.42 5.76 24.19
CA GLY A 18 -26.56 6.90 24.49
C GLY A 18 -27.12 8.24 23.98
N ASN A 19 -27.08 9.23 24.87
CA ASN A 19 -27.62 10.58 24.70
C ASN A 19 -27.10 11.27 23.42
N ASP A 20 -28.01 11.91 22.69
CA ASP A 20 -27.86 12.47 21.33
C ASP A 20 -26.56 13.24 21.07
N GLN A 21 -26.08 13.97 22.07
CA GLN A 21 -24.90 14.84 21.94
C GLN A 21 -23.58 14.10 21.70
N THR A 22 -23.47 12.84 22.13
CA THR A 22 -22.26 12.03 21.87
C THR A 22 -22.20 11.51 20.44
N LYS A 23 -23.37 11.32 19.81
CA LYS A 23 -23.51 10.87 18.41
C LYS A 23 -23.22 12.02 17.43
N GLU A 24 -23.53 13.26 17.82
CA GLU A 24 -23.34 14.47 17.00
C GLU A 24 -21.88 14.88 16.78
N GLY A 25 -20.97 14.60 17.72
CA GLY A 25 -19.59 15.09 17.68
C GLY A 25 -18.70 14.37 16.67
N TYR A 26 -18.91 13.07 16.47
CA TYR A 26 -18.05 12.24 15.61
C TYR A 26 -18.33 12.45 14.11
N ASN A 27 -19.59 12.71 13.73
CA ASN A 27 -20.00 12.81 12.32
C ASN A 27 -19.52 14.09 11.60
N PHE A 28 -19.45 15.22 12.31
CA PHE A 28 -19.01 16.50 11.73
C PHE A 28 -17.54 16.45 11.28
N LEU A 29 -16.74 15.67 11.99
CA LEU A 29 -15.30 15.60 11.83
C LEU A 29 -14.89 14.77 10.61
N VAL A 30 -15.63 13.70 10.29
CA VAL A 30 -15.28 12.77 9.20
C VAL A 30 -15.70 13.28 7.82
N PHE A 31 -16.80 14.03 7.72
CA PHE A 31 -17.40 14.42 6.43
C PHE A 31 -17.49 15.94 6.20
N GLY A 32 -17.16 16.77 7.18
CA GLY A 32 -17.14 18.24 7.04
C GLY A 32 -18.53 18.90 7.03
N PHE A 33 -19.61 18.16 7.31
CA PHE A 33 -20.96 18.68 7.54
C PHE A 33 -21.67 17.88 8.63
N ARG A 34 -22.62 18.53 9.31
CA ARG A 34 -23.41 17.92 10.39
C ARG A 34 -24.51 17.06 9.76
N PHE A 35 -24.48 15.78 10.04
CA PHE A 35 -25.59 14.89 9.75
C PHE A 35 -26.69 15.18 10.79
N ALA A 36 -27.73 15.92 10.38
CA ALA A 36 -28.91 16.18 11.20
C ALA A 36 -29.61 14.84 11.55
N GLU A 37 -30.42 14.78 12.59
CA GLU A 37 -31.09 13.55 13.08
C GLU A 37 -31.79 12.74 11.95
N ASP A 38 -32.19 13.43 10.89
CA ASP A 38 -32.69 12.99 9.59
C ASP A 38 -31.71 12.14 8.73
N SER A 39 -30.46 11.95 9.15
CA SER A 39 -29.38 11.28 8.40
C SER A 39 -28.68 10.14 9.13
N LEU A 40 -29.26 9.69 10.25
CA LEU A 40 -28.98 8.38 10.85
C LEU A 40 -29.00 7.25 9.81
N GLN A 41 -29.84 7.37 8.77
CA GLN A 41 -29.84 6.44 7.64
C GLN A 41 -28.51 6.33 6.90
N ASP A 42 -27.75 7.42 6.73
CA ASP A 42 -26.46 7.42 6.02
C ASP A 42 -25.34 6.82 6.87
N PHE A 43 -25.41 6.99 8.20
CA PHE A 43 -24.57 6.26 9.14
C PHE A 43 -24.83 4.75 9.09
N TYR A 44 -26.10 4.32 9.10
CA TYR A 44 -26.45 2.91 8.94
C TYR A 44 -26.08 2.36 7.56
N LYS A 45 -26.13 3.17 6.50
CA LYS A 45 -25.60 2.84 5.17
C LYS A 45 -24.10 2.57 5.20
N THR A 46 -23.35 3.37 5.97
CA THR A 46 -21.90 3.25 6.14
C THR A 46 -21.54 2.05 7.01
N LYS A 47 -22.29 1.79 8.10
CA LYS A 47 -22.18 0.56 8.90
C LYS A 47 -22.45 -0.69 8.07
N THR A 48 -23.50 -0.66 7.24
CA THR A 48 -23.81 -1.75 6.30
C THR A 48 -22.72 -1.93 5.23
N ALA A 49 -22.04 -0.86 4.83
CA ALA A 49 -20.88 -0.94 3.94
C ALA A 49 -19.65 -1.58 4.61
N ILE A 50 -19.49 -1.41 5.93
CA ILE A 50 -18.46 -2.05 6.74
C ILE A 50 -18.81 -3.52 7.03
N ASP A 51 -20.07 -3.84 7.33
CA ASP A 51 -20.53 -5.22 7.49
C ASP A 51 -20.39 -6.01 6.18
N ASN A 52 -20.57 -5.35 5.03
CA ASN A 52 -20.20 -5.91 3.72
C ASN A 52 -18.70 -6.21 3.57
N GLN A 53 -17.79 -5.52 4.28
CA GLN A 53 -16.36 -5.87 4.31
C GLN A 53 -16.09 -7.19 5.06
N ILE A 54 -16.89 -7.53 6.06
CA ILE A 54 -16.82 -8.85 6.73
C ILE A 54 -17.31 -9.95 5.77
N GLN A 55 -18.30 -9.66 4.92
CA GLN A 55 -18.71 -10.55 3.84
C GLN A 55 -17.69 -10.62 2.69
N ILE A 56 -16.85 -9.59 2.52
CA ILE A 56 -15.68 -9.60 1.64
C ILE A 56 -14.62 -10.60 2.11
N LEU A 57 -14.46 -10.87 3.42
CA LEU A 57 -13.57 -11.93 3.93
C LEU A 57 -14.06 -13.34 3.53
N SER A 58 -15.36 -13.60 3.57
CA SER A 58 -15.93 -14.82 2.96
C SER A 58 -15.80 -14.83 1.43
N SER A 59 -15.78 -13.65 0.80
CA SER A 59 -15.52 -13.48 -0.63
C SER A 59 -14.04 -13.60 -0.98
N ILE A 60 -13.11 -13.44 -0.04
CA ILE A 60 -11.65 -13.59 -0.21
C ILE A 60 -11.29 -15.02 -0.61
N PHE A 61 -12.04 -16.01 -0.11
CA PHE A 61 -11.95 -17.41 -0.52
C PHE A 61 -12.35 -17.65 -1.99
N LEU A 62 -13.38 -16.93 -2.49
CA LEU A 62 -13.82 -16.99 -3.90
C LEU A 62 -12.98 -16.08 -4.80
N LEU A 63 -12.47 -14.97 -4.27
CA LEU A 63 -11.47 -14.12 -4.89
C LEU A 63 -10.20 -14.92 -5.10
N PHE A 64 -9.78 -15.81 -4.20
CA PHE A 64 -8.62 -16.68 -4.41
C PHE A 64 -8.69 -17.46 -5.75
N GLN A 65 -9.87 -17.96 -6.16
CA GLN A 65 -10.07 -18.56 -7.49
C GLN A 65 -10.02 -17.55 -8.65
N ARG A 66 -10.61 -16.35 -8.51
CA ARG A 66 -10.53 -15.28 -9.52
C ARG A 66 -9.15 -14.63 -9.61
N VAL A 67 -8.41 -14.66 -8.51
CA VAL A 67 -7.06 -14.17 -8.33
C VAL A 67 -6.10 -15.05 -9.12
N VAL A 68 -6.29 -16.38 -9.16
CA VAL A 68 -5.50 -17.28 -10.04
C VAL A 68 -5.64 -16.89 -11.53
N GLN A 69 -6.85 -16.63 -12.03
CA GLN A 69 -7.03 -16.19 -13.43
C GLN A 69 -6.48 -14.78 -13.70
N ARG A 70 -6.50 -13.90 -12.69
CA ARG A 70 -5.86 -12.58 -12.76
C ARG A 70 -4.34 -12.66 -12.69
N PHE A 71 -3.79 -13.63 -11.96
CA PHE A 71 -2.36 -13.89 -11.90
C PHE A 71 -1.81 -14.21 -13.29
N ASP A 72 -2.48 -15.07 -14.06
CA ASP A 72 -2.04 -15.38 -15.44
C ASP A 72 -2.03 -14.15 -16.34
N GLN A 73 -3.07 -13.32 -16.29
CA GLN A 73 -3.15 -12.07 -17.06
C GLN A 73 -2.09 -11.05 -16.62
N MET A 74 -1.88 -10.92 -15.31
CA MET A 74 -0.86 -10.05 -14.73
C MET A 74 0.55 -10.50 -15.11
N HIS A 75 0.85 -11.80 -15.00
CA HIS A 75 2.11 -12.36 -15.45
C HIS A 75 2.31 -12.12 -16.94
N ALA A 76 1.28 -12.32 -17.79
CA ALA A 76 1.37 -12.06 -19.22
C ALA A 76 1.65 -10.57 -19.54
N PHE A 77 1.05 -9.65 -18.78
CA PHE A 77 1.32 -8.22 -18.88
C PHE A 77 2.78 -7.91 -18.53
N PHE A 78 3.27 -8.33 -17.37
CA PHE A 78 4.67 -8.09 -16.97
C PHE A 78 5.67 -8.73 -17.92
N ASP A 79 5.36 -9.92 -18.42
CA ASP A 79 6.13 -10.58 -19.47
C ASP A 79 6.23 -9.74 -20.75
N SER A 80 5.11 -9.13 -21.16
CA SER A 80 5.08 -8.24 -22.31
C SER A 80 5.97 -7.02 -22.09
N GLN A 81 5.90 -6.41 -20.90
CA GLN A 81 6.74 -5.26 -20.53
C GLN A 81 8.23 -5.62 -20.51
N ILE A 82 8.60 -6.73 -19.88
CA ILE A 82 10.00 -7.21 -19.85
C ILE A 82 10.52 -7.43 -21.28
N ARG A 83 9.72 -8.09 -22.15
CA ARG A 83 10.09 -8.29 -23.55
C ARG A 83 10.21 -6.98 -24.33
N ALA A 84 9.32 -6.03 -24.08
CA ALA A 84 9.39 -4.71 -24.71
C ALA A 84 10.67 -3.97 -24.30
N THR A 85 11.02 -3.97 -23.01
CA THR A 85 12.27 -3.38 -22.49
C THR A 85 13.51 -4.03 -23.10
N ILE A 86 13.54 -5.36 -23.22
CA ILE A 86 14.65 -6.09 -23.86
C ILE A 86 14.77 -5.69 -25.34
N LYS A 87 13.66 -5.60 -26.07
CA LYS A 87 13.65 -5.18 -27.48
C LYS A 87 14.15 -3.75 -27.65
N ARG A 88 13.66 -2.83 -26.82
CA ARG A 88 14.09 -1.44 -26.80
C ARG A 88 15.60 -1.33 -26.62
N ARG A 89 16.17 -2.05 -25.66
CA ARG A 89 17.62 -2.06 -25.39
C ARG A 89 18.45 -2.55 -26.56
N LYS A 90 18.01 -3.62 -27.23
CA LYS A 90 18.70 -4.11 -28.42
C LYS A 90 18.73 -3.05 -29.51
N HIS A 91 17.60 -2.38 -29.74
CA HIS A 91 17.49 -1.32 -30.73
C HIS A 91 18.36 -0.09 -30.39
N GLU A 92 18.40 0.33 -29.12
CA GLU A 92 19.25 1.42 -28.64
C GLU A 92 20.75 1.09 -28.79
N ALA A 93 21.14 -0.16 -28.51
CA ALA A 93 22.51 -0.62 -28.69
C ALA A 93 22.92 -0.67 -30.18
N GLU A 94 21.99 -1.03 -31.08
CA GLU A 94 22.22 -1.04 -32.53
C GLU A 94 22.31 0.38 -33.12
N THR A 95 21.65 1.36 -32.50
CA THR A 95 21.56 2.74 -33.00
C THR A 95 22.57 3.70 -32.35
N ASN A 96 23.41 3.23 -31.41
CA ASN A 96 24.32 4.07 -30.62
C ASN A 96 23.61 5.26 -29.94
N ALA A 97 22.35 5.10 -29.56
CA ALA A 97 21.60 6.13 -28.85
C ALA A 97 22.18 6.32 -27.43
N THR A 98 22.58 7.53 -27.09
CA THR A 98 23.03 7.88 -25.73
C THR A 98 21.85 7.86 -24.76
N ARG A 99 21.96 7.09 -23.67
CA ARG A 99 21.00 7.12 -22.56
C ARG A 99 21.33 8.25 -21.60
N ASP A 100 20.29 8.91 -21.08
CA ASP A 100 20.41 9.70 -19.86
C ASP A 100 20.57 8.74 -18.67
N GLU A 101 21.52 9.03 -17.76
CA GLU A 101 21.80 8.16 -16.59
C GLU A 101 20.58 8.05 -15.66
N ASP A 102 19.73 9.08 -15.63
CA ASP A 102 18.53 9.18 -14.80
C ASP A 102 17.37 8.27 -15.27
N ASP A 103 17.44 7.68 -16.47
CA ASP A 103 16.39 6.81 -17.04
C ASP A 103 16.66 5.31 -16.80
N THR A 104 17.16 4.96 -15.62
CA THR A 104 17.38 3.55 -15.24
C THR A 104 16.29 3.04 -14.31
N TYR A 105 15.28 2.40 -14.90
CA TYR A 105 14.19 1.74 -14.20
C TYR A 105 14.63 0.39 -13.59
N PHE A 106 13.83 -0.19 -12.69
CA PHE A 106 14.16 -1.45 -12.01
C PHE A 106 14.51 -2.60 -12.97
N ILE A 107 13.68 -2.83 -14.00
CA ILE A 107 13.92 -3.84 -15.04
C ILE A 107 15.22 -3.54 -15.79
N ASP A 108 15.51 -2.25 -16.01
CA ASP A 108 16.69 -1.80 -16.70
C ASP A 108 17.98 -2.07 -15.90
N ALA A 109 17.99 -1.72 -14.61
CA ALA A 109 19.12 -2.02 -13.72
C ALA A 109 19.38 -3.54 -13.65
N PHE A 110 18.31 -4.33 -13.52
CA PHE A 110 18.41 -5.78 -13.42
C PHE A 110 18.99 -6.42 -14.68
N LEU A 111 18.55 -5.97 -15.86
CA LEU A 111 19.08 -6.43 -17.14
C LEU A 111 20.53 -5.98 -17.38
N GLN A 112 20.94 -4.81 -16.88
CA GLN A 112 22.35 -4.36 -16.94
C GLN A 112 23.25 -5.28 -16.10
N GLU A 113 22.81 -5.64 -14.89
CA GLU A 113 23.54 -6.54 -14.02
C GLU A 113 23.74 -7.93 -14.66
N ILE A 114 22.72 -8.46 -15.36
CA ILE A 114 22.86 -9.71 -16.13
C ILE A 114 23.95 -9.59 -17.20
N GLU A 115 23.99 -8.48 -17.92
CA GLU A 115 25.00 -8.26 -18.98
C GLU A 115 26.40 -8.08 -18.41
N HIS A 116 26.52 -7.39 -17.28
CA HIS A 116 27.79 -7.23 -16.57
C HIS A 116 28.37 -8.60 -16.17
N ARG A 117 27.55 -9.48 -15.57
CA ARG A 117 27.97 -10.85 -15.20
C ARG A 117 28.32 -11.73 -16.39
N LYS A 118 27.62 -11.56 -17.52
CA LYS A 118 27.97 -12.21 -18.81
C LYS A 118 29.37 -11.83 -19.28
N LYS A 119 29.68 -10.53 -19.27
CA LYS A 119 30.99 -10.01 -19.70
C LYS A 119 32.12 -10.45 -18.78
N ALA A 120 31.84 -10.56 -17.47
CA ALA A 120 32.79 -11.05 -16.48
C ALA A 120 33.04 -12.57 -16.55
N ASN A 121 32.28 -13.31 -17.39
CA ASN A 121 32.31 -14.79 -17.47
C ASN A 121 32.11 -15.48 -16.10
N ASP A 122 31.35 -14.81 -15.22
CA ASP A 122 31.18 -15.16 -13.80
C ASP A 122 29.97 -16.10 -13.56
N SER A 123 29.21 -16.42 -14.62
CA SER A 123 28.01 -17.25 -14.53
C SER A 123 27.70 -17.98 -15.85
N GLY A 124 27.11 -19.17 -15.76
CA GLY A 124 26.76 -20.02 -16.89
C GLY A 124 25.43 -19.67 -17.55
N LEU A 125 25.11 -20.32 -18.67
CA LEU A 125 23.83 -20.14 -19.38
C LEU A 125 22.61 -20.42 -18.48
N GLU A 126 22.72 -21.42 -17.60
CA GLU A 126 21.68 -21.79 -16.64
C GLU A 126 21.39 -20.67 -15.62
N ASP A 127 22.44 -20.00 -15.15
CA ASP A 127 22.32 -18.86 -14.22
C ASP A 127 21.56 -17.70 -14.89
N HIS A 128 21.83 -17.43 -16.16
CA HIS A 128 21.10 -16.38 -16.89
C HIS A 128 19.62 -16.69 -17.07
N ILE A 129 19.27 -17.96 -17.29
CA ILE A 129 17.87 -18.39 -17.38
C ILE A 129 17.20 -18.24 -16.01
N LEU A 130 17.88 -18.66 -14.93
CA LEU A 130 17.39 -18.53 -13.56
C LEU A 130 17.16 -17.07 -13.18
N ILE A 131 18.07 -16.17 -13.56
CA ILE A 131 17.94 -14.73 -13.28
C ILE A 131 16.75 -14.13 -14.05
N LEU A 132 16.50 -14.54 -15.31
CA LEU A 132 15.32 -14.09 -16.06
C LEU A 132 14.00 -14.60 -15.47
N ILE A 133 13.98 -15.85 -14.99
CA ILE A 133 12.82 -16.41 -14.26
C ILE A 133 12.59 -15.61 -12.96
N THR A 134 13.66 -15.26 -12.25
CA THR A 134 13.60 -14.44 -11.04
C THR A 134 13.01 -13.07 -11.33
N LEU A 135 13.44 -12.39 -12.39
CA LEU A 135 12.88 -11.09 -12.81
C LEU A 135 11.37 -11.18 -13.10
N ARG A 136 10.94 -12.27 -13.77
CA ARG A 136 9.54 -12.51 -14.11
C ARG A 136 8.66 -12.75 -12.88
N GLY A 137 9.19 -13.36 -11.82
CA GLY A 137 8.49 -13.52 -10.54
C GLY A 137 8.51 -12.23 -9.71
N LEU A 138 9.64 -11.55 -9.67
CA LEU A 138 9.85 -10.40 -8.79
C LEU A 138 9.05 -9.15 -9.20
N CYS A 139 8.90 -8.90 -10.50
CA CYS A 139 8.11 -7.77 -11.01
C CYS A 139 6.65 -7.77 -10.51
N PRO A 140 5.86 -8.85 -10.71
CA PRO A 140 4.49 -8.91 -10.20
C PRO A 140 4.44 -8.91 -8.66
N ASP A 141 5.37 -9.60 -7.99
CA ASP A 141 5.42 -9.62 -6.52
C ASP A 141 5.61 -8.21 -5.94
N LEU A 142 6.57 -7.45 -6.47
CA LEU A 142 6.83 -6.07 -6.06
C LEU A 142 5.63 -5.16 -6.33
N PHE A 143 4.99 -5.33 -7.49
CA PHE A 143 3.81 -4.54 -7.85
C PHE A 143 2.65 -4.79 -6.90
N VAL A 144 2.32 -6.05 -6.62
CA VAL A 144 1.23 -6.40 -5.70
C VAL A 144 1.52 -5.92 -4.29
N ALA A 145 2.74 -6.18 -3.79
CA ALA A 145 3.15 -5.77 -2.45
C ALA A 145 3.06 -4.24 -2.27
N GLY A 146 3.44 -3.46 -3.29
CA GLY A 146 3.46 -2.00 -3.22
C GLY A 146 2.12 -1.34 -3.52
N GLN A 147 1.32 -1.88 -4.44
CA GLN A 147 0.18 -1.15 -4.99
C GLN A 147 -1.00 -1.05 -4.01
N GLU A 148 -1.44 -2.18 -3.46
CA GLU A 148 -2.61 -2.19 -2.57
C GLU A 148 -2.29 -1.50 -1.24
N THR A 149 -1.12 -1.78 -0.67
CA THR A 149 -0.66 -1.23 0.62
C THR A 149 -0.50 0.28 0.55
N THR A 150 0.19 0.81 -0.47
CA THR A 150 0.40 2.26 -0.63
C THR A 150 -0.90 2.98 -0.91
N SER A 151 -1.74 2.44 -1.82
CA SER A 151 -3.04 3.06 -2.14
C SER A 151 -3.95 3.15 -0.92
N ASN A 152 -4.00 2.10 -0.10
CA ASN A 152 -4.79 2.12 1.13
C ASN A 152 -4.19 3.07 2.17
N THR A 153 -2.87 3.12 2.31
CA THR A 153 -2.20 4.07 3.22
C THR A 153 -2.56 5.52 2.86
N ILE A 154 -2.54 5.87 1.57
CA ILE A 154 -2.91 7.22 1.11
C ILE A 154 -4.39 7.51 1.40
N ARG A 155 -5.29 6.54 1.24
CA ARG A 155 -6.71 6.70 1.59
C ARG A 155 -6.89 6.99 3.08
N PHE A 156 -6.22 6.24 3.96
CA PHE A 156 -6.23 6.49 5.40
C PHE A 156 -5.61 7.85 5.75
N LEU A 157 -4.51 8.23 5.10
CA LEU A 157 -3.88 9.53 5.30
C LEU A 157 -4.87 10.65 4.99
N ILE A 158 -5.51 10.61 3.82
CA ILE A 158 -6.51 11.63 3.41
C ILE A 158 -7.68 11.64 4.41
N LEU A 159 -8.18 10.48 4.81
CA LEU A 159 -9.25 10.37 5.80
C LEU A 159 -8.84 11.03 7.13
N TYR A 160 -7.64 10.76 7.65
CA TYR A 160 -7.15 11.41 8.87
C TYR A 160 -6.94 12.91 8.69
N MET A 161 -6.53 13.37 7.51
CA MET A 161 -6.42 14.81 7.24
C MET A 161 -7.78 15.52 7.22
N MET A 162 -8.85 14.83 6.80
CA MET A 162 -10.22 15.35 6.88
C MET A 162 -10.71 15.42 8.33
N VAL A 163 -10.41 14.39 9.13
CA VAL A 163 -10.78 14.29 10.54
C VAL A 163 -9.96 15.22 11.44
N TYR A 164 -8.71 15.51 11.10
CA TYR A 164 -7.82 16.32 11.91
C TYR A 164 -7.28 17.52 11.12
N PRO A 165 -8.13 18.51 10.80
CA PRO A 165 -7.73 19.66 9.98
C PRO A 165 -6.57 20.46 10.58
N ASP A 166 -6.45 20.54 11.91
CA ASP A 166 -5.32 21.20 12.57
C ASP A 166 -3.98 20.50 12.30
N ILE A 167 -4.00 19.16 12.20
CA ILE A 167 -2.82 18.36 11.86
C ILE A 167 -2.47 18.57 10.39
N GLN A 168 -3.47 18.58 9.51
CA GLN A 168 -3.32 18.83 8.09
C GLN A 168 -2.73 20.22 7.82
N ALA A 169 -3.20 21.26 8.51
CA ALA A 169 -2.69 22.62 8.38
C ALA A 169 -1.20 22.73 8.77
N LYS A 170 -0.80 22.11 9.89
CA LYS A 170 0.61 22.07 10.32
C LYS A 170 1.51 21.29 9.34
N MET A 171 0.99 20.22 8.76
CA MET A 171 1.71 19.45 7.74
C MET A 171 1.90 20.28 6.47
N GLN A 172 0.87 20.98 6.01
CA GLN A 172 0.95 21.90 4.88
C GLN A 172 1.96 23.02 5.15
N GLU A 173 1.93 23.65 6.33
CA GLU A 173 2.89 24.69 6.71
C GLU A 173 4.35 24.20 6.64
N GLU A 174 4.63 22.98 7.12
CA GLU A 174 5.97 22.39 6.98
C GLU A 174 6.35 22.14 5.52
N LEU A 175 5.43 21.60 4.71
CA LEU A 175 5.65 21.34 3.29
C LEU A 175 5.89 22.64 2.52
N ASP A 176 5.11 23.69 2.76
CA ASP A 176 5.26 24.98 2.13
C ASP A 176 6.60 25.63 2.52
N ARG A 177 6.98 25.56 3.80
CA ARG A 177 8.25 26.10 4.28
C ARG A 177 9.48 25.38 3.70
N VAL A 178 9.41 24.07 3.50
CA VAL A 178 10.59 23.26 3.10
C VAL A 178 10.65 23.03 1.59
N ILE A 179 9.49 22.89 0.95
CA ILE A 179 9.34 22.56 -0.48
C ILE A 179 8.79 23.76 -1.26
N GLY A 180 7.95 24.60 -0.67
CA GLY A 180 7.25 25.70 -1.36
C GLY A 180 8.16 26.78 -1.94
N ASP A 181 9.34 27.02 -1.34
CA ASP A 181 10.34 27.98 -1.83
C ASP A 181 10.95 27.60 -3.19
N ASN A 182 10.61 26.43 -3.75
CA ASN A 182 11.24 25.92 -4.96
C ASN A 182 10.59 26.38 -6.28
N GLU A 183 9.65 27.32 -6.27
CA GLU A 183 8.94 27.88 -7.46
C GLU A 183 8.55 26.80 -8.52
N GLY A 184 8.19 25.58 -8.08
CA GLY A 184 7.90 24.47 -8.99
C GLY A 184 9.05 23.98 -9.87
N THR A 185 10.27 24.52 -9.72
CA THR A 185 11.45 24.16 -10.53
C THR A 185 12.27 23.02 -9.94
N LYS A 186 12.28 22.85 -8.61
CA LYS A 186 12.99 21.74 -7.96
C LYS A 186 12.13 20.49 -7.90
N ARG A 187 12.65 19.37 -8.42
CA ARG A 187 12.07 18.04 -8.20
C ARG A 187 12.24 17.62 -6.75
N ILE A 188 11.16 17.13 -6.12
CA ILE A 188 11.19 16.54 -4.78
C ILE A 188 12.07 15.28 -4.83
N SER A 189 12.97 15.15 -3.85
CA SER A 189 13.91 14.04 -3.76
C SER A 189 13.82 13.35 -2.39
N LEU A 190 14.39 12.14 -2.28
CA LEU A 190 14.50 11.45 -0.98
C LEU A 190 15.33 12.24 0.04
N ALA A 191 16.23 13.12 -0.41
CA ALA A 191 17.00 13.98 0.48
C ALA A 191 16.13 15.01 1.21
N ASP A 192 14.98 15.38 0.65
CA ASP A 192 14.05 16.33 1.29
C ASP A 192 13.27 15.66 2.44
N LYS A 193 13.17 14.32 2.47
CA LYS A 193 12.51 13.58 3.56
C LYS A 193 13.10 13.92 4.93
N ALA A 194 14.43 14.07 5.03
CA ALA A 194 15.09 14.40 6.30
C ALA A 194 14.73 15.79 6.83
N LYS A 195 14.22 16.68 5.96
CA LYS A 195 13.83 18.05 6.30
C LYS A 195 12.35 18.18 6.67
N LEU A 196 11.59 17.09 6.63
CA LEU A 196 10.14 17.04 6.86
C LEU A 196 9.80 16.20 8.11
N PRO A 197 10.31 16.53 9.31
CA PRO A 197 10.10 15.70 10.50
C PRO A 197 8.63 15.56 10.88
N TYR A 198 7.82 16.62 10.75
CA TYR A 198 6.40 16.58 11.12
C TYR A 198 5.59 15.73 10.13
N THR A 199 5.81 15.91 8.84
CA THR A 199 5.17 15.13 7.77
C THR A 199 5.50 13.65 7.92
N ASN A 200 6.76 13.30 8.21
CA ASN A 200 7.14 11.91 8.50
C ASN A 200 6.41 11.36 9.74
N ALA A 201 6.28 12.16 10.80
CA ALA A 201 5.54 11.74 11.99
C ALA A 201 4.06 11.48 11.68
N VAL A 202 3.41 12.34 10.88
CA VAL A 202 2.01 12.15 10.43
C VAL A 202 1.84 10.87 9.61
N ILE A 203 2.76 10.61 8.68
CA ILE A 203 2.73 9.38 7.86
C ILE A 203 2.92 8.14 8.74
N ASN A 204 3.90 8.17 9.66
CA ASN A 204 4.15 7.05 10.58
C ASN A 204 2.94 6.79 11.49
N GLU A 205 2.31 7.85 12.01
CA GLU A 205 1.14 7.70 12.87
C GLU A 205 -0.08 7.20 12.08
N THR A 206 -0.24 7.66 10.84
CA THR A 206 -1.23 7.08 9.91
C THR A 206 -0.99 5.59 9.74
N GLN A 207 0.26 5.17 9.51
CA GLN A 207 0.62 3.76 9.38
C GLN A 207 0.37 2.95 10.64
N ARG A 208 0.58 3.54 11.82
CA ARG A 208 0.31 2.91 13.12
C ARG A 208 -1.17 2.63 13.33
N PHE A 209 -2.05 3.50 12.84
CA PHE A 209 -3.50 3.34 13.00
C PHE A 209 -4.18 2.63 11.84
N CYS A 210 -3.64 2.71 10.62
CA CYS A 210 -4.28 2.07 9.48
C CYS A 210 -4.15 0.55 9.59
N ASN A 211 -5.28 -0.14 9.73
CA ASN A 211 -5.31 -1.59 9.68
C ASN A 211 -5.28 -2.07 8.22
N LEU A 212 -4.10 -2.02 7.58
CA LEU A 212 -3.94 -2.37 6.17
C LEU A 212 -4.09 -3.88 5.91
N LEU A 213 -3.65 -4.69 6.87
CA LEU A 213 -3.66 -6.15 6.81
C LEU A 213 -4.21 -6.67 8.14
N PRO A 214 -5.52 -6.97 8.23
CA PRO A 214 -6.14 -7.45 9.47
C PRO A 214 -5.59 -8.82 9.92
N LEU A 215 -4.95 -9.54 9.00
CA LEU A 215 -4.23 -10.77 9.27
C LEU A 215 -2.80 -10.61 8.77
N ASN A 216 -1.84 -10.96 9.63
CA ASN A 216 -0.42 -11.01 9.24
C ASN A 216 -0.21 -12.09 8.17
N LEU A 217 0.94 -12.07 7.49
CA LEU A 217 1.30 -13.12 6.55
C LEU A 217 1.29 -14.48 7.24
N ILE A 218 0.87 -15.50 6.50
CA ILE A 218 0.80 -16.87 7.01
C ILE A 218 2.23 -17.36 7.23
N HIS A 219 2.55 -17.69 8.48
CA HIS A 219 3.83 -18.28 8.84
C HIS A 219 3.67 -19.78 9.14
N ARG A 220 4.73 -20.54 8.86
CA ARG A 220 4.84 -21.95 9.23
C ARG A 220 6.16 -22.16 9.97
N THR A 221 6.13 -22.89 11.06
CA THR A 221 7.34 -23.24 11.81
C THR A 221 8.11 -24.33 11.05
N THR A 222 9.43 -24.19 10.97
CA THR A 222 10.31 -25.18 10.33
C THR A 222 10.65 -26.33 11.27
N GLU A 223 10.47 -26.11 12.57
CA GLU A 223 10.68 -27.05 13.65
C GLU A 223 9.65 -26.83 14.75
N ASN A 224 9.62 -27.72 15.73
CA ASN A 224 8.72 -27.57 16.88
C ASN A 224 9.21 -26.41 17.74
N VAL A 225 8.31 -25.48 18.06
CA VAL A 225 8.62 -24.30 18.86
C VAL A 225 7.63 -24.18 20.00
N GLU A 226 8.13 -23.95 21.20
CA GLU A 226 7.29 -23.70 22.37
C GLU A 226 7.13 -22.19 22.58
N CYS A 227 5.91 -21.68 22.41
CA CYS A 227 5.55 -20.28 22.61
C CYS A 227 4.57 -20.17 23.78
N GLY A 228 4.99 -19.55 24.88
CA GLY A 228 4.13 -19.35 26.04
C GLY A 228 3.60 -20.64 26.67
N GLY A 229 4.38 -21.73 26.65
CA GLY A 229 3.97 -23.04 27.18
C GLY A 229 3.11 -23.88 26.24
N SER A 230 2.82 -23.39 25.04
CA SER A 230 2.17 -24.15 23.96
C SER A 230 3.21 -24.60 22.94
N LYS A 231 3.22 -25.90 22.62
CA LYS A 231 4.08 -26.49 21.59
C LYS A 231 3.42 -26.50 20.22
#